data_AF-A0A9P8K6P2-F1
#
_entry.id   AF-A0A9P8K6P2-F1
#
_cell.length_a   1.000
_cell.length_b   1.000
_cell.length_c   1.000
_cell.angle_alpha   90.00
_cell.angle_beta   90.00
_cell.angle_gamma   90.00
#
_symmetry.space_group_name_H-M   'P 1'
#
loop_
_entity.id
_entity.type
_entity.pdbx_description
1 polymer ?
#
loop_
_entity_poly.entity_id
_entity_poly.type
_entity_poly.pdbx_seq_one_letter_code
_entity_poly.pdbx_strand_id
1 'polypeptide(L)'
;MTSLPITTTPYPPVAPAAPVAEKQSGALAAVSNNALVSALKDTYSAFQARREALGLSNPGTVENVAKEVQRDVFLNNLSFSGLRADLTKAFSVSPLFQVSHAFSQGSQQIPPYAFLALYGTNKVFCQGNLDSDLSLSARFNYRWTPRWVTKTTTQIQAASMAGPGGAQFSLENDYVGDDFTAQIKAMNPSVLDGPLTGIFIGSYLQSITPRLALGLEAVYQRPAAQMGPEAMISYAAKYKGEDWIASAQLMPSGGVQGSYWRRLSAQLETGVDLNLQFAGNPMMGGMRKEGVATLGAKYDFRASSFRAQVDTAGKLGVLLEKRIVPMVQITFAGELDHVKNAAKVGLAVSIEAAEEEVMAQQESAMAAGPVTPPF
;
A
#
# COMPACT_ATOMS: atom_id res chain seq x y z
N MET A 1 3.30 -48.85 68.94
CA MET A 1 2.25 -49.13 69.95
C MET A 1 1.63 -47.78 70.26
N THR A 2 0.37 -47.44 70.03
CA THR A 2 -0.83 -48.16 69.60
C THR A 2 -1.82 -47.07 69.19
N SER A 3 -2.46 -47.24 68.04
CA SER A 3 -3.44 -46.36 67.41
C SER A 3 -4.76 -46.25 68.18
N LEU A 4 -5.43 -45.08 68.08
CA LEU A 4 -6.87 -44.97 68.26
C LEU A 4 -7.50 -44.20 67.07
N PRO A 5 -8.67 -44.59 66.59
CA PRO A 5 -9.15 -44.29 65.23
C PRO A 5 -10.06 -43.05 65.17
N ILE A 6 -9.96 -42.29 64.07
CA ILE A 6 -10.86 -41.18 63.73
C ILE A 6 -12.00 -41.73 62.86
N THR A 7 -13.21 -41.74 63.42
CA THR A 7 -14.44 -42.16 62.72
C THR A 7 -14.85 -41.11 61.68
N THR A 8 -14.92 -41.53 60.43
CA THR A 8 -15.38 -40.79 59.26
C THR A 8 -16.90 -40.87 59.12
N THR A 9 -17.61 -39.74 59.12
CA THR A 9 -19.00 -39.67 58.62
C THR A 9 -19.00 -39.09 57.20
N PRO A 10 -19.61 -39.75 56.19
CA PRO A 10 -19.54 -39.33 54.79
C PRO A 10 -20.48 -38.17 54.48
N TYR A 11 -19.94 -37.12 53.85
CA TYR A 11 -20.70 -36.04 53.22
C TYR A 11 -21.38 -36.57 51.94
N PRO A 12 -22.64 -36.20 51.63
CA PRO A 12 -23.33 -36.67 50.43
C PRO A 12 -22.69 -36.10 49.15
N PRO A 13 -22.77 -36.81 48.01
CA PRO A 13 -22.11 -36.42 46.76
C PRO A 13 -22.74 -35.15 46.16
N VAL A 14 -21.90 -34.18 45.85
CA VAL A 14 -22.24 -32.94 45.14
C VAL A 14 -22.50 -33.27 43.66
N ALA A 15 -23.72 -32.99 43.19
CA ALA A 15 -24.07 -33.09 41.77
C ALA A 15 -23.32 -32.02 40.94
N PRO A 16 -22.97 -32.30 39.67
CA PRO A 16 -22.20 -31.37 38.84
C PRO A 16 -23.03 -30.12 38.49
N ALA A 17 -22.51 -28.95 38.88
CA ALA A 17 -23.08 -27.66 38.55
C ALA A 17 -22.90 -27.36 37.05
N ALA A 18 -24.01 -27.05 36.37
CA ALA A 18 -24.03 -26.55 35.00
C ALA A 18 -23.36 -25.16 34.91
N PRO A 19 -22.73 -24.81 33.76
CA PRO A 19 -21.99 -23.56 33.63
C PRO A 19 -22.95 -22.36 33.68
N VAL A 20 -22.67 -21.43 34.58
CA VAL A 20 -23.40 -20.17 34.74
C VAL A 20 -22.98 -19.22 33.62
N ALA A 21 -23.91 -18.93 32.71
CA ALA A 21 -23.74 -17.92 31.67
C ALA A 21 -23.71 -16.51 32.29
N GLU A 22 -22.64 -15.78 32.01
CA GLU A 22 -22.39 -14.41 32.45
C GLU A 22 -23.37 -13.44 31.77
N LYS A 23 -24.27 -12.85 32.56
CA LYS A 23 -25.25 -11.85 32.11
C LYS A 23 -24.55 -10.52 31.80
N GLN A 24 -24.29 -10.23 30.52
CA GLN A 24 -23.93 -8.89 30.08
C GLN A 24 -25.19 -8.00 29.95
N SER A 25 -25.14 -6.87 30.63
CA SER A 25 -26.22 -5.91 30.89
C SER A 25 -26.59 -5.03 29.70
N GLY A 26 -27.89 -5.00 29.37
CA GLY A 26 -28.71 -3.77 29.34
C GLY A 26 -28.40 -2.69 28.29
N ALA A 27 -28.79 -2.96 27.03
CA ALA A 27 -29.19 -2.02 25.95
C ALA A 27 -28.93 -2.70 24.59
N LEU A 28 -27.73 -3.29 24.44
CA LEU A 28 -27.37 -4.14 23.30
C LEU A 28 -28.13 -5.47 23.29
N ALA A 29 -28.57 -5.95 24.46
CA ALA A 29 -29.38 -7.16 24.61
C ALA A 29 -30.81 -7.03 24.03
N ALA A 30 -31.40 -5.83 24.05
CA ALA A 30 -32.74 -5.59 23.51
C ALA A 30 -32.73 -5.53 21.98
N VAL A 31 -31.63 -5.04 21.39
CA VAL A 31 -31.39 -5.07 19.95
C VAL A 31 -31.02 -6.49 19.49
N SER A 32 -30.26 -7.25 20.28
CA SER A 32 -29.89 -8.64 19.96
C SER A 32 -31.03 -9.65 20.10
N ASN A 33 -32.08 -9.35 20.87
CA ASN A 33 -33.24 -10.22 21.10
C ASN A 33 -34.36 -10.05 20.06
N ASN A 34 -34.19 -9.18 19.06
CA ASN A 34 -35.14 -9.05 17.97
C ASN A 34 -34.95 -10.23 17.00
N ALA A 35 -36.03 -10.95 16.65
CA ALA A 35 -35.96 -12.16 15.83
C ALA A 35 -35.26 -11.95 14.47
N LEU A 36 -35.32 -10.72 13.94
CA LEU A 36 -34.58 -10.31 12.75
C LEU A 36 -33.08 -10.19 13.00
N VAL A 37 -32.66 -9.69 14.16
CA VAL A 37 -31.25 -9.55 14.53
C VAL A 37 -30.65 -10.91 14.89
N SER A 38 -31.41 -11.81 15.53
CA SER A 38 -30.97 -13.19 15.75
C SER A 38 -30.88 -13.97 14.43
N ALA A 39 -31.85 -13.84 13.52
CA ALA A 39 -31.77 -14.46 12.19
C ALA A 39 -30.61 -13.89 11.34
N LEU A 40 -30.33 -12.59 11.42
CA LEU A 40 -29.16 -11.97 10.78
C LEU A 40 -27.85 -12.44 11.42
N LYS A 41 -27.82 -12.64 12.74
CA LYS A 41 -26.64 -13.16 13.45
C LYS A 41 -26.41 -14.64 13.13
N ASP A 42 -27.46 -15.44 13.02
CA ASP A 42 -27.38 -16.86 12.66
C ASP A 42 -26.96 -17.03 11.20
N THR A 43 -27.48 -16.21 10.29
CA THR A 43 -27.02 -16.21 8.89
C THR A 43 -25.59 -15.67 8.77
N TYR A 44 -25.23 -14.64 9.52
CA TYR A 44 -23.85 -14.13 9.58
C TYR A 44 -22.87 -15.15 10.14
N SER A 45 -23.23 -15.86 11.21
CA SER A 45 -22.37 -16.90 11.81
C SER A 45 -22.27 -18.15 10.92
N ALA A 46 -23.36 -18.57 10.27
CA ALA A 46 -23.32 -19.63 9.27
C ALA A 46 -22.49 -19.24 8.04
N PHE A 47 -22.56 -17.97 7.62
CA PHE A 47 -21.71 -17.43 6.56
C PHE A 47 -20.24 -17.37 6.99
N GLN A 48 -19.95 -16.94 8.22
CA GLN A 48 -18.61 -16.92 8.79
C GLN A 48 -18.02 -18.33 8.90
N ALA A 49 -18.79 -19.31 9.35
CA ALA A 49 -18.36 -20.72 9.41
C ALA A 49 -18.06 -21.30 8.02
N ARG A 50 -18.88 -20.95 7.01
CA ARG A 50 -18.61 -21.33 5.61
C ARG A 50 -17.36 -20.63 5.06
N ARG A 51 -17.15 -19.36 5.43
CA ARG A 51 -15.99 -18.55 5.03
C ARG A 51 -14.70 -19.06 5.67
N GLU A 52 -14.74 -19.45 6.93
CA GLU A 52 -13.63 -20.12 7.63
C GLU A 52 -13.32 -21.49 7.01
N ALA A 53 -14.35 -22.27 6.64
CA ALA A 53 -14.17 -23.53 5.94
C ALA A 53 -13.55 -23.38 4.53
N LEU A 54 -13.76 -22.23 3.87
CA LEU A 54 -13.15 -21.90 2.58
C LEU A 54 -11.69 -21.48 2.70
N GLY A 55 -11.20 -21.13 3.91
CA GLY A 55 -9.80 -20.82 4.16
C GLY A 55 -9.23 -19.69 3.28
N LEU A 56 -10.08 -18.73 2.89
CA LEU A 56 -9.71 -17.67 1.96
C LEU A 56 -8.74 -16.70 2.65
N SER A 57 -7.54 -16.58 2.10
CA SER A 57 -6.54 -15.61 2.56
C SER A 57 -6.89 -14.20 2.07
N ASN A 58 -6.62 -13.20 2.89
CA ASN A 58 -6.84 -11.81 2.51
C ASN A 58 -6.02 -11.47 1.23
N PRO A 59 -6.69 -10.98 0.16
CA PRO A 59 -6.06 -10.67 -1.12
C PRO A 59 -5.21 -9.39 -1.15
N GLY A 60 -5.23 -8.59 -0.08
CA GLY A 60 -4.57 -7.28 0.00
C GLY A 60 -5.45 -6.15 -0.54
N THR A 61 -4.95 -4.91 -0.49
CA THR A 61 -5.69 -3.73 -0.97
C THR A 61 -5.66 -3.63 -2.50
N VAL A 62 -6.67 -2.95 -3.10
CA VAL A 62 -6.76 -2.72 -4.55
C VAL A 62 -5.52 -2.02 -5.10
N GLU A 63 -4.97 -1.05 -4.37
CA GLU A 63 -3.73 -0.35 -4.71
C GLU A 63 -2.52 -1.29 -4.74
N ASN A 64 -2.53 -2.35 -3.93
CA ASN A 64 -1.49 -3.36 -3.90
C ASN A 64 -1.68 -4.48 -4.94
N VAL A 65 -2.78 -4.49 -5.70
CA VAL A 65 -3.02 -5.50 -6.76
C VAL A 65 -2.04 -5.35 -7.91
N ALA A 66 -1.66 -4.11 -8.25
CA ALA A 66 -0.70 -3.83 -9.32
C ALA A 66 0.73 -3.59 -8.80
N LYS A 67 0.93 -3.52 -7.47
CA LYS A 67 2.22 -3.21 -6.83
C LYS A 67 3.34 -4.17 -7.24
N GLU A 68 3.04 -5.47 -7.33
CA GLU A 68 4.03 -6.49 -7.68
C GLU A 68 4.63 -6.27 -9.08
N VAL A 69 3.85 -5.74 -10.02
CA VAL A 69 4.34 -5.44 -11.39
C VAL A 69 4.80 -3.98 -11.50
N GLN A 70 3.99 -3.02 -11.07
CA GLN A 70 4.26 -1.59 -11.27
C GLN A 70 5.29 -0.98 -10.32
N ARG A 71 5.43 -1.54 -9.12
CA ARG A 71 6.32 -1.01 -8.08
C ARG A 71 7.53 -1.89 -7.85
N ASP A 72 7.33 -3.21 -7.91
CA ASP A 72 8.41 -4.15 -7.60
C ASP A 72 9.18 -4.57 -8.86
N VAL A 73 8.54 -4.66 -10.03
CA VAL A 73 9.24 -4.96 -11.31
C VAL A 73 9.57 -3.70 -12.10
N PHE A 74 8.65 -2.73 -12.24
CA PHE A 74 8.92 -1.55 -13.05
C PHE A 74 9.76 -0.48 -12.38
N LEU A 75 10.48 0.21 -13.24
CA LEU A 75 11.41 1.29 -12.94
C LEU A 75 10.75 2.65 -13.02
N ASN A 76 9.51 2.77 -13.51
CA ASN A 76 8.89 4.08 -13.77
C ASN A 76 8.84 5.00 -12.54
N ASN A 77 8.79 4.44 -11.33
CA ASN A 77 8.82 5.20 -10.08
C ASN A 77 10.22 5.35 -9.47
N LEU A 78 11.19 4.57 -9.96
CA LEU A 78 12.56 4.47 -9.43
C LEU A 78 13.60 5.06 -10.39
N SER A 79 13.21 5.34 -11.64
CA SER A 79 14.07 5.98 -12.62
C SER A 79 14.16 7.46 -12.29
N PHE A 80 15.39 7.95 -12.28
CA PHE A 80 15.70 9.35 -12.07
C PHE A 80 16.81 9.74 -13.05
N SER A 81 16.88 11.03 -13.33
CA SER A 81 17.91 11.62 -14.17
C SER A 81 18.72 12.59 -13.33
N GLY A 82 20.03 12.65 -13.56
CA GLY A 82 20.93 13.53 -12.82
C GLY A 82 21.58 12.89 -11.59
N LEU A 83 22.24 13.71 -10.79
CA LEU A 83 22.95 13.27 -9.60
C LEU A 83 22.06 13.42 -8.38
N ARG A 84 21.97 12.37 -7.56
CA ARG A 84 21.24 12.38 -6.30
C ARG A 84 22.12 11.89 -5.16
N ALA A 85 22.03 12.50 -4.00
CA ALA A 85 22.70 12.05 -2.79
C ALA A 85 21.70 12.04 -1.65
N ASP A 86 21.41 10.86 -1.11
CA ASP A 86 20.49 10.69 0.02
C ASP A 86 21.32 10.36 1.27
N LEU A 87 21.30 11.24 2.25
CA LEU A 87 21.94 11.07 3.54
C LEU A 87 20.87 10.77 4.58
N THR A 88 20.71 9.49 4.91
CA THR A 88 19.82 9.03 5.96
C THR A 88 20.58 8.87 7.26
N LYS A 89 20.08 9.47 8.33
CA LYS A 89 20.50 9.19 9.70
C LYS A 89 19.35 8.56 10.49
N ALA A 90 19.58 7.35 11.00
CA ALA A 90 18.67 6.70 11.94
C ALA A 90 19.11 6.99 13.37
N PHE A 91 18.20 7.50 14.20
CA PHE A 91 18.50 7.87 15.60
C PHE A 91 17.97 6.84 16.60
N SER A 92 16.89 6.13 16.27
CA SER A 92 16.34 5.07 17.13
C SER A 92 15.56 4.06 16.29
N VAL A 93 15.63 2.79 16.69
CA VAL A 93 14.89 1.68 16.06
C VAL A 93 13.47 1.56 16.63
N SER A 94 13.27 1.92 17.90
CA SER A 94 11.97 1.85 18.57
C SER A 94 11.86 2.92 19.66
N PRO A 95 11.09 4.01 19.46
CA PRO A 95 10.34 4.36 18.25
C PRO A 95 11.27 4.65 17.07
N LEU A 96 10.87 4.21 15.88
CA LEU A 96 11.62 4.42 14.64
C LEU A 96 11.69 5.92 14.36
N PHE A 97 12.87 6.53 14.51
CA PHE A 97 13.08 7.93 14.15
C PHE A 97 14.25 8.02 13.19
N GLN A 98 13.96 8.52 11.99
CA GLN A 98 14.91 8.63 10.90
C GLN A 98 14.75 10.00 10.25
N VAL A 99 15.88 10.63 9.98
CA VAL A 99 15.95 11.87 9.22
C VAL A 99 16.75 11.60 7.97
N SER A 100 16.26 12.04 6.82
CA SER A 100 16.94 11.88 5.54
C SER A 100 17.04 13.23 4.85
N HIS A 101 18.24 13.55 4.37
CA HIS A 101 18.54 14.70 3.55
C HIS A 101 18.78 14.23 2.13
N ALA A 102 17.87 14.56 1.22
CA ALA A 102 18.01 14.24 -0.20
C ALA A 102 18.49 15.47 -0.96
N PHE A 103 19.64 15.37 -1.60
CA PHE A 103 20.19 16.35 -2.51
C PHE A 103 20.01 15.83 -3.93
N SER A 104 19.53 16.66 -4.85
CA SER A 104 19.36 16.29 -6.25
C SER A 104 19.87 17.41 -7.15
N GLN A 105 20.46 17.07 -8.29
CA GLN A 105 20.95 18.04 -9.27
C GLN A 105 20.78 17.48 -10.68
N GLY A 106 20.27 18.30 -11.60
CA GLY A 106 20.15 17.93 -13.02
C GLY A 106 18.86 17.21 -13.39
N SER A 107 17.87 17.19 -12.50
CA SER A 107 16.52 16.71 -12.76
C SER A 107 15.53 17.87 -12.59
N GLN A 108 14.56 18.03 -13.50
CA GLN A 108 13.50 19.03 -13.36
C GLN A 108 12.34 18.55 -12.47
N GLN A 109 12.30 17.27 -12.12
CA GLN A 109 11.20 16.67 -11.34
C GLN A 109 11.52 16.58 -9.84
N ILE A 110 12.79 16.44 -9.47
CA ILE A 110 13.22 16.30 -8.09
C ILE A 110 13.82 17.64 -7.63
N PRO A 111 13.30 18.23 -6.55
CA PRO A 111 13.84 19.46 -5.97
C PRO A 111 15.33 19.34 -5.61
N PRO A 112 16.10 20.44 -5.67
CA PRO A 112 17.53 20.42 -5.34
C PRO A 112 17.86 19.92 -3.93
N TYR A 113 16.98 20.21 -2.98
CA TYR A 113 17.09 19.76 -1.61
C TYR A 113 15.71 19.40 -1.06
N ALA A 114 15.61 18.22 -0.45
CA ALA A 114 14.43 17.74 0.24
C ALA A 114 14.82 17.17 1.60
N PHE A 115 14.16 17.67 2.64
CA PHE A 115 14.32 17.23 4.01
C PHE A 115 13.16 16.32 4.38
N LEU A 116 13.48 15.07 4.72
CA LEU A 116 12.52 14.07 5.11
C LEU A 116 12.71 13.69 6.58
N ALA A 117 11.67 13.81 7.38
CA ALA A 117 11.62 13.27 8.74
C ALA A 117 10.57 12.16 8.82
N LEU A 118 10.96 11.03 9.40
CA LEU A 118 10.14 9.86 9.64
C LEU A 118 10.08 9.60 11.14
N TYR A 119 8.87 9.40 11.66
CA TYR A 119 8.62 8.93 13.01
C TYR A 119 7.62 7.76 12.99
N GLY A 120 7.96 6.63 13.58
CA GLY A 120 7.17 5.41 13.54
C GLY A 120 7.11 4.71 14.89
N THR A 121 5.92 4.29 15.28
CA THR A 121 5.63 3.40 16.40
C THR A 121 4.76 2.26 15.89
N ASN A 122 4.44 1.29 16.75
CA ASN A 122 3.54 0.18 16.40
C ASN A 122 2.15 0.65 15.92
N LYS A 123 1.67 1.80 16.41
CA LYS A 123 0.32 2.32 16.09
C LYS A 123 0.32 3.54 15.16
N VAL A 124 1.36 4.35 15.21
CA VAL A 124 1.40 5.64 14.51
C VAL A 124 2.63 5.71 13.60
N PHE A 125 2.46 6.18 12.38
CA PHE A 125 3.54 6.44 11.44
C PHE A 125 3.34 7.84 10.85
N CYS A 126 4.31 8.71 11.07
CA CYS A 126 4.34 10.09 10.60
C CYS A 126 5.53 10.25 9.66
N GLN A 127 5.30 10.92 8.55
CA GLN A 127 6.33 11.28 7.58
C GLN A 127 6.09 12.73 7.20
N GLY A 128 7.13 13.56 7.22
CA GLY A 128 7.09 14.94 6.74
C GLY A 128 8.25 15.16 5.79
N ASN A 129 7.95 15.51 4.54
CA ASN A 129 8.91 15.93 3.54
C ASN A 129 8.75 17.43 3.28
N LEU A 130 9.84 18.17 3.37
CA LEU A 130 9.92 19.59 3.08
C LEU A 130 10.96 19.81 1.99
N ASP A 131 10.53 20.33 0.86
CA ASP A 131 11.42 20.62 -0.26
C ASP A 131 11.90 22.08 -0.25
N SER A 132 12.93 22.39 -1.05
CA SER A 132 13.51 23.73 -1.20
C SER A 132 12.51 24.81 -1.61
N ASP A 133 11.46 24.42 -2.33
CA ASP A 133 10.45 25.34 -2.86
C ASP A 133 9.29 25.54 -1.87
N LEU A 134 9.50 25.16 -0.60
CA LEU A 134 8.50 25.18 0.47
C LEU A 134 7.28 24.29 0.18
N SER A 135 7.40 23.31 -0.73
CA SER A 135 6.42 22.24 -0.83
C SER A 135 6.55 21.31 0.37
N LEU A 136 5.44 21.15 1.09
CA LEU A 136 5.33 20.30 2.26
C LEU A 136 4.44 19.10 1.92
N SER A 137 4.99 17.90 2.02
CA SER A 137 4.24 16.65 1.92
C SER A 137 4.28 15.92 3.25
N ALA A 138 3.17 15.86 3.95
CA ALA A 138 3.02 15.16 5.22
C ALA A 138 2.12 13.94 5.03
N ARG A 139 2.54 12.80 5.58
CA ARG A 139 1.75 11.57 5.65
C ARG A 139 1.64 11.10 7.09
N PHE A 140 0.43 10.83 7.55
CA PHE A 140 0.13 10.42 8.90
C PHE A 140 -0.77 9.17 8.85
N ASN A 141 -0.24 8.04 9.27
CA ASN A 141 -0.97 6.78 9.35
C ASN A 141 -1.21 6.45 10.82
N TYR A 142 -2.48 6.22 11.17
CA TYR A 142 -2.91 5.84 12.49
C TYR A 142 -3.66 4.50 12.43
N ARG A 143 -3.19 3.53 13.20
CA ARG A 143 -3.83 2.22 13.35
C ARG A 143 -4.71 2.22 14.59
N TRP A 144 -6.03 2.25 14.39
CA TRP A 144 -7.01 2.06 15.47
C TRP A 144 -6.98 0.62 15.97
N THR A 145 -6.94 -0.31 15.02
CA THR A 145 -6.73 -1.74 15.25
C THR A 145 -5.77 -2.27 14.18
N PRO A 146 -5.21 -3.48 14.31
CA PRO A 146 -4.40 -4.07 13.24
C PRO A 146 -5.13 -4.18 11.90
N ARG A 147 -6.47 -4.18 11.94
CA ARG A 147 -7.36 -4.34 10.79
C ARG A 147 -7.91 -3.02 10.26
N TRP A 148 -7.89 -1.96 11.06
CA TRP A 148 -8.43 -0.66 10.70
C TRP A 148 -7.35 0.40 10.82
N VAL A 149 -6.94 0.92 9.66
CA VAL A 149 -5.90 1.92 9.52
C VAL A 149 -6.47 3.14 8.82
N THR A 150 -6.32 4.31 9.43
CA THR A 150 -6.59 5.59 8.78
C THR A 150 -5.27 6.19 8.34
N LYS A 151 -5.16 6.60 7.08
CA LYS A 151 -3.99 7.27 6.53
C LYS A 151 -4.42 8.65 6.04
N THR A 152 -3.67 9.67 6.40
CA THR A 152 -3.94 11.05 6.02
C THR A 152 -2.70 11.56 5.31
N THR A 153 -2.84 11.97 4.05
CA THR A 153 -1.75 12.56 3.28
C THR A 153 -2.12 13.98 2.89
N THR A 154 -1.31 14.93 3.32
CA THR A 154 -1.45 16.36 3.04
C THR A 154 -0.26 16.82 2.23
N GLN A 155 -0.49 17.37 1.05
CA GLN A 155 0.54 17.95 0.19
C GLN A 155 0.18 19.40 -0.06
N ILE A 156 1.05 20.31 0.35
CA ILE A 156 0.90 21.73 0.11
C ILE A 156 2.03 22.10 -0.82
N GLN A 157 1.70 22.45 -2.06
CA GLN A 157 2.65 23.02 -2.99
C GLN A 157 2.53 24.53 -2.93
N ALA A 158 3.63 25.21 -2.60
CA ALA A 158 3.69 26.65 -2.65
C ALA A 158 3.45 27.13 -4.10
N ALA A 159 2.83 28.30 -4.25
CA ALA A 159 2.67 28.90 -5.56
C ALA A 159 4.05 29.21 -6.14
N SER A 160 4.39 28.55 -7.24
CA SER A 160 5.62 28.80 -7.98
C SER A 160 5.30 29.59 -9.25
N MET A 161 6.33 30.08 -9.93
CA MET A 161 6.21 30.78 -11.21
C MET A 161 5.51 29.94 -12.32
N ALA A 162 5.27 28.65 -12.09
CA ALA A 162 4.67 27.72 -13.03
C ALA A 162 3.17 27.42 -12.80
N GLY A 163 2.56 27.96 -11.73
CA GLY A 163 1.11 27.81 -11.52
C GLY A 163 0.62 28.19 -10.12
N PRO A 164 -0.71 28.35 -9.94
CA PRO A 164 -1.30 28.54 -8.63
C PRO A 164 -0.97 27.36 -7.73
N GLY A 165 -0.33 27.62 -6.58
CA GLY A 165 -0.03 26.59 -5.58
C GLY A 165 -1.31 25.89 -5.13
N GLY A 166 -1.26 24.56 -5.05
CA GLY A 166 -2.38 23.72 -4.66
C GLY A 166 -2.13 23.06 -3.32
N ALA A 167 -3.14 23.05 -2.46
CA ALA A 167 -3.19 22.17 -1.29
C ALA A 167 -4.03 20.94 -1.64
N GLN A 168 -3.42 19.76 -1.60
CA GLN A 168 -4.09 18.49 -1.71
C GLN A 168 -4.16 17.82 -0.34
N PHE A 169 -5.36 17.65 0.19
CA PHE A 169 -5.61 16.89 1.39
C PHE A 169 -6.32 15.58 1.04
N SER A 170 -5.76 14.45 1.42
CA SER A 170 -6.33 13.13 1.17
C SER A 170 -6.44 12.33 2.46
N LEU A 171 -7.61 11.76 2.68
CA LEU A 171 -7.95 10.93 3.82
C LEU A 171 -8.35 9.55 3.32
N GLU A 172 -7.58 8.55 3.69
CA GLU A 172 -7.80 7.14 3.37
C GLU A 172 -8.18 6.39 4.65
N ASN A 173 -9.18 5.52 4.56
CA ASN A 173 -9.56 4.60 5.62
C ASN A 173 -9.53 3.20 5.04
N ASP A 174 -8.58 2.41 5.50
CA ASP A 174 -8.38 1.03 5.09
C ASP A 174 -8.96 0.11 6.16
N TYR A 175 -9.84 -0.78 5.73
CA TYR A 175 -10.38 -1.86 6.55
C TYR A 175 -10.04 -3.21 5.92
N VAL A 176 -9.25 -3.98 6.66
CA VAL A 176 -8.73 -5.28 6.27
C VAL A 176 -9.52 -6.37 6.98
N GLY A 177 -10.48 -6.95 6.25
CA GLY A 177 -11.26 -8.12 6.62
C GLY A 177 -10.45 -9.42 6.53
N ASP A 178 -11.07 -10.59 6.75
CA ASP A 178 -10.36 -11.88 6.59
C ASP A 178 -10.31 -12.31 5.12
N ASP A 179 -11.43 -12.16 4.39
CA ASP A 179 -11.57 -12.48 2.96
C ASP A 179 -11.75 -11.25 2.04
N PHE A 180 -11.90 -10.05 2.62
CA PHE A 180 -12.18 -8.82 1.89
C PHE A 180 -11.35 -7.66 2.43
N THR A 181 -11.14 -6.66 1.59
CA THR A 181 -10.58 -5.36 1.96
C THR A 181 -11.48 -4.27 1.42
N ALA A 182 -11.87 -3.34 2.27
CA ALA A 182 -12.58 -2.14 1.88
C ALA A 182 -11.69 -0.94 2.17
N GLN A 183 -11.58 -0.02 1.23
CA GLN A 183 -10.84 1.22 1.42
C GLN A 183 -11.69 2.38 0.92
N ILE A 184 -11.71 3.47 1.70
CA ILE A 184 -12.41 4.70 1.35
C ILE A 184 -11.40 5.82 1.37
N LYS A 185 -11.22 6.49 0.23
CA LYS A 185 -10.27 7.57 0.02
C LYS A 185 -11.01 8.84 -0.40
N ALA A 186 -10.95 9.87 0.43
CA ALA A 186 -11.47 11.19 0.13
C ALA A 186 -10.30 12.12 -0.20
N MET A 187 -10.31 12.76 -1.37
CA MET A 187 -9.31 13.74 -1.77
C MET A 187 -10.00 15.10 -1.95
N ASN A 188 -9.41 16.12 -1.34
CA ASN A 188 -9.91 17.49 -1.28
C ASN A 188 -11.39 17.59 -0.91
N PRO A 189 -11.84 16.99 0.22
CA PRO A 189 -13.20 17.17 0.68
C PRO A 189 -13.39 18.63 1.12
N SER A 190 -14.10 19.41 0.31
CA SER A 190 -14.38 20.82 0.59
C SER A 190 -15.88 21.01 0.77
N VAL A 191 -16.24 21.56 1.93
CA VAL A 191 -17.64 21.85 2.34
C VAL A 191 -17.93 23.35 2.26
N LEU A 192 -16.93 24.18 1.90
CA LEU A 192 -17.01 25.64 2.01
C LEU A 192 -18.03 26.26 1.04
N ASP A 193 -18.26 25.68 -0.14
CA ASP A 193 -19.15 26.24 -1.16
C ASP A 193 -20.61 25.75 -1.09
N GLY A 194 -20.99 25.00 -0.05
CA GLY A 194 -22.35 24.49 0.17
C GLY A 194 -22.51 23.01 -0.19
N PRO A 195 -22.39 22.58 -1.46
CA PRO A 195 -22.33 21.17 -1.80
C PRO A 195 -20.98 20.55 -1.45
N LEU A 196 -20.99 19.27 -1.03
CA LEU A 196 -19.77 18.48 -0.87
C LEU A 196 -19.04 18.38 -2.23
N THR A 197 -17.89 19.05 -2.32
CA THR A 197 -16.97 18.96 -3.47
C THR A 197 -15.76 18.14 -3.07
N GLY A 198 -15.14 17.50 -4.04
CA GLY A 198 -14.02 16.58 -3.80
C GLY A 198 -14.20 15.26 -4.53
N ILE A 199 -13.18 14.42 -4.39
CA ILE A 199 -13.10 13.10 -4.99
C ILE A 199 -13.25 12.08 -3.87
N PHE A 200 -14.19 11.17 -4.00
CA PHE A 200 -14.41 10.07 -3.10
C PHE A 200 -14.23 8.77 -3.87
N ILE A 201 -13.28 7.96 -3.45
CA ILE A 201 -12.96 6.67 -4.05
C ILE A 201 -13.30 5.62 -3.02
N GLY A 202 -14.27 4.76 -3.33
CA GLY A 202 -14.59 3.58 -2.54
C GLY A 202 -14.10 2.35 -3.28
N SER A 203 -13.12 1.66 -2.73
CA SER A 203 -12.61 0.42 -3.28
C SER A 203 -12.99 -0.77 -2.39
N TYR A 204 -13.41 -1.86 -3.02
CA TYR A 204 -13.79 -3.10 -2.36
C TYR A 204 -13.21 -4.26 -3.12
N LEU A 205 -12.48 -5.13 -2.44
CA LEU A 205 -11.87 -6.30 -3.06
C LEU A 205 -12.13 -7.51 -2.19
N GLN A 206 -12.61 -8.59 -2.82
CA GLN A 206 -13.01 -9.81 -2.15
C GLN A 206 -12.42 -11.02 -2.85
N SER A 207 -11.85 -11.93 -2.06
CA SER A 207 -11.43 -13.24 -2.55
C SER A 207 -12.66 -14.13 -2.74
N ILE A 208 -12.92 -14.58 -3.97
CA ILE A 208 -14.01 -15.51 -4.29
C ILE A 208 -13.52 -16.96 -4.22
N THR A 209 -12.24 -17.16 -4.53
CA THR A 209 -11.56 -18.46 -4.52
C THR A 209 -10.17 -18.24 -3.93
N PRO A 210 -9.51 -19.25 -3.32
CA PRO A 210 -8.16 -19.07 -2.77
C PRO A 210 -7.13 -18.52 -3.77
N ARG A 211 -7.43 -18.65 -5.08
CA ARG A 211 -6.61 -18.16 -6.19
C ARG A 211 -7.19 -16.94 -6.92
N LEU A 212 -8.48 -16.60 -6.75
CA LEU A 212 -9.12 -15.52 -7.51
C LEU A 212 -9.73 -14.50 -6.55
N ALA A 213 -9.35 -13.24 -6.73
CA ALA A 213 -9.98 -12.12 -6.07
C ALA A 213 -10.50 -11.12 -7.10
N LEU A 214 -11.72 -10.63 -6.88
CA LEU A 214 -12.34 -9.60 -7.69
C LEU A 214 -12.55 -8.37 -6.82
N GLY A 215 -12.39 -7.20 -7.41
CA GLY A 215 -12.61 -5.93 -6.76
C GLY A 215 -13.32 -4.95 -7.67
N LEU A 216 -13.93 -3.96 -7.02
CA LEU A 216 -14.61 -2.85 -7.61
C LEU A 216 -14.05 -1.58 -6.98
N GLU A 217 -13.86 -0.56 -7.78
CA GLU A 217 -13.50 0.75 -7.30
C GLU A 217 -14.46 1.77 -7.91
N ALA A 218 -15.18 2.48 -7.05
CA ALA A 218 -16.12 3.50 -7.41
C ALA A 218 -15.50 4.86 -7.11
N VAL A 219 -15.22 5.63 -8.15
CA VAL A 219 -14.77 7.01 -8.06
C VAL A 219 -15.98 7.92 -8.25
N TYR A 220 -16.31 8.66 -7.22
CA TYR A 220 -17.29 9.73 -7.26
C TYR A 220 -16.54 11.05 -7.14
N GLN A 221 -16.47 11.80 -8.22
CA GLN A 221 -15.79 13.09 -8.23
C GLN A 221 -16.76 14.22 -8.52
N ARG A 222 -16.62 15.29 -7.75
CA ARG A 222 -17.26 16.57 -8.04
C ARG A 222 -16.19 17.66 -8.02
N PRO A 223 -15.61 18.03 -9.18
CA PRO A 223 -14.48 18.94 -9.25
C PRO A 223 -14.84 20.40 -8.94
N ALA A 224 -16.09 20.82 -9.19
CA ALA A 224 -16.57 22.16 -8.87
C ALA A 224 -18.07 22.14 -8.55
N ALA A 225 -18.56 23.12 -7.77
CA ALA A 225 -19.99 23.24 -7.46
C ALA A 225 -20.87 23.36 -8.72
N GLN A 226 -20.34 23.96 -9.79
CA GLN A 226 -21.01 24.13 -11.10
C GLN A 226 -20.98 22.88 -11.99
N MET A 227 -20.00 21.98 -11.78
CA MET A 227 -19.89 20.74 -12.55
C MET A 227 -20.74 19.66 -11.88
N GLY A 228 -21.45 18.89 -12.69
CA GLY A 228 -22.22 17.75 -12.21
C GLY A 228 -21.32 16.70 -11.56
N PRO A 229 -21.87 15.87 -10.65
CA PRO A 229 -21.12 14.74 -10.11
C PRO A 229 -20.86 13.69 -11.19
N GLU A 230 -19.62 13.23 -11.28
CA GLU A 230 -19.23 12.13 -12.15
C GLU A 230 -18.97 10.90 -11.30
N ALA A 231 -19.71 9.83 -11.58
CA ALA A 231 -19.52 8.52 -10.98
C ALA A 231 -18.91 7.59 -12.02
N MET A 232 -17.81 6.97 -11.65
CA MET A 232 -17.00 6.12 -12.50
C MET A 232 -16.69 4.84 -11.73
N ILE A 233 -16.90 3.68 -12.36
CA ILE A 233 -16.67 2.38 -11.71
C ILE A 233 -15.59 1.64 -12.49
N SER A 234 -14.50 1.30 -11.82
CA SER A 234 -13.46 0.41 -12.29
C SER A 234 -13.62 -0.99 -11.70
N TYR A 235 -13.16 -1.97 -12.46
CA TYR A 235 -13.16 -3.37 -12.05
C TYR A 235 -11.71 -3.82 -11.94
N ALA A 236 -11.38 -4.52 -10.86
CA ALA A 236 -10.08 -5.12 -10.65
C ALA A 236 -10.23 -6.64 -10.50
N ALA A 237 -9.33 -7.39 -11.08
CA ALA A 237 -9.23 -8.83 -10.90
C ALA A 237 -7.78 -9.20 -10.58
N LYS A 238 -7.59 -10.08 -9.63
CA LYS A 238 -6.29 -10.67 -9.28
C LYS A 238 -6.42 -12.18 -9.29
N TYR A 239 -5.55 -12.85 -10.04
CA TYR A 239 -5.44 -14.29 -10.08
C TYR A 239 -4.04 -14.71 -9.63
N LYS A 240 -3.98 -15.47 -8.54
CA LYS A 240 -2.76 -16.00 -7.94
C LYS A 240 -2.61 -17.48 -8.32
N GLY A 241 -1.68 -17.76 -9.22
CA GLY A 241 -1.15 -19.09 -9.46
C GLY A 241 -0.13 -19.50 -8.37
N GLU A 242 0.53 -20.64 -8.56
CA GLU A 242 1.55 -21.12 -7.62
C GLU A 242 2.82 -20.26 -7.69
N ASP A 243 3.32 -19.99 -8.90
CA ASP A 243 4.56 -19.23 -9.14
C ASP A 243 4.35 -17.91 -9.92
N TRP A 244 3.10 -17.58 -10.26
CA TRP A 244 2.75 -16.42 -11.06
C TRP A 244 1.48 -15.75 -10.56
N ILE A 245 1.35 -14.46 -10.82
CA ILE A 245 0.20 -13.64 -10.45
C ILE A 245 -0.19 -12.83 -11.67
N ALA A 246 -1.43 -12.95 -12.11
CA ALA A 246 -2.00 -12.03 -13.09
C ALA A 246 -2.92 -11.05 -12.40
N SER A 247 -2.93 -9.80 -12.85
CA SER A 247 -3.97 -8.85 -12.50
C SER A 247 -4.49 -8.14 -13.73
N ALA A 248 -5.75 -7.76 -13.68
CA ALA A 248 -6.40 -6.98 -14.71
C ALA A 248 -7.21 -5.87 -14.05
N GLN A 249 -7.12 -4.66 -14.58
CA GLN A 249 -7.89 -3.51 -14.15
C GLN A 249 -8.55 -2.86 -15.35
N LEU A 250 -9.87 -2.72 -15.29
CA LEU A 250 -10.66 -1.96 -16.25
C LEU A 250 -10.93 -0.60 -15.64
N MET A 251 -10.32 0.44 -16.22
CA MET A 251 -10.51 1.82 -15.82
C MET A 251 -11.76 2.40 -16.50
N PRO A 252 -12.47 3.33 -15.84
CA PRO A 252 -13.74 3.85 -16.32
C PRO A 252 -13.57 4.77 -17.53
N SER A 253 -12.37 5.34 -17.70
CA SER A 253 -11.95 6.18 -18.81
C SER A 253 -11.66 5.41 -20.12
N GLY A 254 -12.00 4.12 -20.18
CA GLY A 254 -11.70 3.26 -21.33
C GLY A 254 -10.26 2.74 -21.33
N GLY A 255 -9.58 2.75 -20.19
CA GLY A 255 -8.28 2.11 -20.02
C GLY A 255 -8.45 0.63 -19.61
N VAL A 256 -7.69 -0.28 -20.22
CA VAL A 256 -7.55 -1.66 -19.75
C VAL A 256 -6.08 -1.86 -19.42
N GLN A 257 -5.80 -2.22 -18.18
CA GLN A 257 -4.46 -2.62 -17.75
C GLN A 257 -4.44 -4.10 -17.41
N GLY A 258 -3.51 -4.84 -17.97
CA GLY A 258 -3.29 -6.25 -17.69
C GLY A 258 -1.84 -6.47 -17.31
N SER A 259 -1.59 -6.99 -16.12
CA SER A 259 -0.25 -7.26 -15.62
C SER A 259 -0.08 -8.74 -15.31
N TYR A 260 1.12 -9.26 -15.57
CA TYR A 260 1.51 -10.64 -15.34
C TYR A 260 2.87 -10.68 -14.68
N TRP A 261 2.91 -11.10 -13.42
CA TRP A 261 4.13 -11.32 -12.66
C TRP A 261 4.43 -12.81 -12.58
N ARG A 262 5.70 -13.17 -12.69
CA ARG A 262 6.16 -14.54 -12.45
C ARG A 262 7.54 -14.54 -11.83
N ARG A 263 7.68 -15.36 -10.79
CA ARG A 263 8.98 -15.68 -10.21
C ARG A 263 9.57 -16.89 -10.95
N LEU A 264 10.73 -16.70 -11.59
CA LEU A 264 11.43 -17.76 -12.31
C LEU A 264 12.43 -18.48 -11.39
N SER A 265 13.01 -17.76 -10.42
CA SER A 265 13.97 -18.29 -9.45
C SER A 265 13.94 -17.48 -8.16
N ALA A 266 14.63 -17.95 -7.12
CA ALA A 266 14.77 -17.24 -5.86
C ALA A 266 15.32 -15.81 -6.05
N GLN A 267 16.12 -15.60 -7.09
CA GLN A 267 16.81 -14.34 -7.41
C GLN A 267 16.24 -13.62 -8.64
N LEU A 268 15.32 -14.24 -9.39
CA LEU A 268 14.82 -13.71 -10.67
C LEU A 268 13.30 -13.62 -10.66
N GLU A 269 12.83 -12.39 -10.83
CA GLU A 269 11.42 -12.03 -10.98
C GLU A 269 11.23 -11.34 -12.33
N THR A 270 10.14 -11.69 -13.01
CA THR A 270 9.78 -11.11 -14.30
C THR A 270 8.35 -10.60 -14.25
N GLY A 271 8.09 -9.52 -14.96
CA GLY A 271 6.78 -8.90 -15.05
C GLY A 271 6.51 -8.40 -16.45
N VAL A 272 5.29 -8.56 -16.91
CA VAL A 272 4.76 -7.96 -18.13
C VAL A 272 3.59 -7.09 -17.72
N ASP A 273 3.48 -5.89 -18.28
CA ASP A 273 2.28 -5.06 -18.16
C ASP A 273 1.87 -4.59 -19.53
N LEU A 274 0.56 -4.57 -19.73
CA LEU A 274 -0.11 -4.16 -20.93
C LEU A 274 -1.07 -3.05 -20.53
N ASN A 275 -0.76 -1.82 -20.89
CA ASN A 275 -1.65 -0.68 -20.69
C ASN A 275 -2.25 -0.30 -22.03
N LEU A 276 -3.57 -0.50 -22.17
CA LEU A 276 -4.35 -0.16 -23.35
C LEU A 276 -5.25 1.01 -22.99
N GLN A 277 -5.07 2.15 -23.63
CA GLN A 277 -5.98 3.28 -23.50
C GLN A 277 -6.83 3.38 -24.75
N PHE A 278 -8.13 3.22 -24.56
CA PHE A 278 -9.15 3.51 -25.56
C PHE A 278 -9.76 4.89 -25.27
N ALA A 279 -8.90 5.90 -25.16
CA ALA A 279 -9.33 7.27 -24.88
C ALA A 279 -9.72 7.95 -26.20
N GLY A 280 -11.00 8.28 -26.36
CA GLY A 280 -11.51 9.06 -27.48
C GLY A 280 -12.57 10.03 -26.99
N ASN A 281 -12.31 11.33 -27.09
CA ASN A 281 -13.37 12.32 -26.96
C ASN A 281 -14.17 12.35 -28.28
N PRO A 282 -15.46 11.94 -28.30
CA PRO A 282 -16.24 11.90 -29.54
C PRO A 282 -16.42 13.28 -30.19
N MET A 283 -16.15 14.38 -29.46
CA MET A 283 -16.30 15.76 -29.93
C MET A 283 -15.07 16.36 -30.62
N MET A 284 -13.85 15.84 -30.42
CA MET A 284 -12.62 16.48 -30.93
C MET A 284 -11.58 15.48 -31.45
N GLY A 285 -12.00 14.61 -32.37
CA GLY A 285 -11.09 13.94 -33.29
C GLY A 285 -10.52 12.61 -32.82
N GLY A 286 -11.22 11.53 -33.22
CA GLY A 286 -10.68 10.18 -33.32
C GLY A 286 -10.52 9.42 -32.00
N MET A 287 -11.04 8.20 -31.97
CA MET A 287 -10.77 7.27 -30.88
C MET A 287 -9.28 6.90 -30.92
N ARG A 288 -8.47 7.44 -29.99
CA ARG A 288 -7.06 7.07 -29.91
C ARG A 288 -6.98 5.73 -29.19
N LYS A 289 -6.55 4.72 -29.94
CA LYS A 289 -6.22 3.40 -29.41
C LYS A 289 -4.72 3.36 -29.26
N GLU A 290 -4.24 3.66 -28.06
CA GLU A 290 -2.82 3.59 -27.75
C GLU A 290 -2.61 2.42 -26.79
N GLY A 291 -1.67 1.56 -27.14
CA GLY A 291 -1.33 0.37 -26.36
C GLY A 291 0.16 0.35 -26.11
N VAL A 292 0.54 0.22 -24.85
CA VAL A 292 1.92 0.20 -24.39
C VAL A 292 2.13 -1.10 -23.63
N ALA A 293 3.00 -1.96 -24.15
CA ALA A 293 3.42 -3.18 -23.49
C ALA A 293 4.84 -3.01 -22.95
N THR A 294 5.00 -3.23 -21.64
CA THR A 294 6.29 -3.15 -20.96
C THR A 294 6.64 -4.51 -20.38
N LEU A 295 7.84 -4.99 -20.72
CA LEU A 295 8.45 -6.20 -20.16
C LEU A 295 9.53 -5.77 -19.19
N GLY A 296 9.48 -6.24 -17.94
CA GLY A 296 10.47 -5.98 -16.92
C GLY A 296 11.04 -7.26 -16.32
N ALA A 297 12.30 -7.19 -15.89
CA ALA A 297 12.97 -8.24 -15.16
C ALA A 297 13.76 -7.63 -14.00
N LYS A 298 13.60 -8.23 -12.81
CA LYS A 298 14.34 -7.91 -11.61
C LYS A 298 15.22 -9.11 -11.23
N TYR A 299 16.50 -8.83 -11.10
CA TYR A 299 17.54 -9.74 -10.63
C TYR A 299 18.02 -9.24 -9.28
N ASP A 300 17.63 -9.92 -8.22
CA ASP A 300 18.00 -9.57 -6.85
C ASP A 300 19.11 -10.50 -6.35
N PHE A 301 20.31 -9.95 -6.17
CA PHE A 301 21.43 -10.63 -5.54
C PHE A 301 21.67 -10.03 -4.15
N ARG A 302 22.30 -10.80 -3.25
CA ARG A 302 22.52 -10.41 -1.85
C ARG A 302 23.14 -9.01 -1.65
N ALA A 303 23.99 -8.55 -2.57
CA ALA A 303 24.67 -7.25 -2.49
C ALA A 303 24.41 -6.35 -3.71
N SER A 304 23.51 -6.72 -4.62
CA SER A 304 23.17 -5.93 -5.80
C SER A 304 21.80 -6.30 -6.34
N SER A 305 20.98 -5.29 -6.63
CA SER A 305 19.68 -5.45 -7.28
C SER A 305 19.78 -4.82 -8.67
N PHE A 306 19.53 -5.60 -9.70
CA PHE A 306 19.53 -5.16 -11.09
C PHE A 306 18.10 -5.28 -11.63
N ARG A 307 17.62 -4.22 -12.23
CA ARG A 307 16.29 -4.15 -12.82
C ARG A 307 16.41 -3.61 -14.22
N ALA A 308 15.72 -4.23 -15.17
CA ALA A 308 15.67 -3.79 -16.54
C ALA A 308 14.22 -3.83 -17.03
N GLN A 309 13.84 -2.85 -17.83
CA GLN A 309 12.54 -2.82 -18.48
C GLN A 309 12.69 -2.40 -19.95
N VAL A 310 11.84 -2.97 -20.79
CA VAL A 310 11.75 -2.68 -22.22
C VAL A 310 10.30 -2.38 -22.55
N ASP A 311 10.08 -1.25 -23.19
CA ASP A 311 8.76 -0.80 -23.61
C ASP A 311 8.64 -0.84 -25.15
N THR A 312 7.49 -1.28 -25.65
CA THR A 312 7.08 -1.18 -27.06
C THR A 312 7.17 0.21 -27.66
N ALA A 313 7.10 1.27 -26.85
CA ALA A 313 7.34 2.64 -27.29
C ALA A 313 8.81 2.93 -27.67
N GLY A 314 9.70 1.94 -27.61
CA GLY A 314 11.12 2.05 -27.96
C GLY A 314 11.97 2.63 -26.83
N LYS A 315 11.48 2.58 -25.59
CA LYS A 315 12.20 3.02 -24.39
C LYS A 315 12.75 1.81 -23.64
N LEU A 316 14.02 1.87 -23.26
CA LEU A 316 14.64 0.91 -22.37
C LEU A 316 15.05 1.63 -21.08
N GLY A 317 14.78 1.01 -19.95
CA GLY A 317 15.20 1.48 -18.64
C GLY A 317 16.03 0.41 -17.95
N VAL A 318 17.14 0.81 -17.33
CA VAL A 318 17.98 -0.06 -16.52
C VAL A 318 18.27 0.65 -15.21
N LEU A 319 18.19 -0.08 -14.11
CA LEU A 319 18.55 0.39 -12.78
C LEU A 319 19.41 -0.67 -12.09
N LEU A 320 20.58 -0.24 -11.64
CA LEU A 320 21.54 -1.08 -10.93
C LEU A 320 21.79 -0.47 -9.56
N GLU A 321 21.35 -1.17 -8.52
CA GLU A 321 21.66 -0.88 -7.13
C GLU A 321 22.80 -1.78 -6.68
N LYS A 322 23.89 -1.18 -6.21
CA LYS A 322 25.04 -1.89 -5.67
C LYS A 322 25.35 -1.39 -4.27
N ARG A 323 25.27 -2.30 -3.29
CA ARG A 323 25.75 -2.03 -1.93
C ARG A 323 27.26 -2.30 -1.90
N ILE A 324 28.05 -1.26 -1.63
CA ILE A 324 29.52 -1.37 -1.53
C ILE A 324 29.92 -1.70 -0.10
N VAL A 325 29.34 -0.98 0.86
CA VAL A 325 29.44 -1.24 2.30
C VAL A 325 28.02 -1.21 2.89
N PRO A 326 27.77 -1.81 4.07
CA PRO A 326 26.43 -1.81 4.69
C PRO A 326 25.80 -0.41 4.75
N MET A 327 26.61 0.62 5.01
CA MET A 327 26.20 2.01 5.12
C MET A 327 26.08 2.77 3.79
N VAL A 328 26.62 2.27 2.68
CA VAL A 328 26.67 3.03 1.41
C VAL A 328 26.20 2.17 0.24
N GLN A 329 25.16 2.68 -0.43
CA GLN A 329 24.55 2.11 -1.61
C GLN A 329 24.70 3.09 -2.77
N ILE A 330 25.10 2.57 -3.93
CA ILE A 330 25.15 3.34 -5.17
C ILE A 330 24.07 2.79 -6.09
N THR A 331 23.26 3.68 -6.63
CA THR A 331 22.21 3.37 -7.60
C THR A 331 22.53 4.07 -8.90
N PHE A 332 22.62 3.30 -9.98
CA PHE A 332 22.74 3.81 -11.33
C PHE A 332 21.40 3.61 -12.03
N ALA A 333 20.85 4.67 -12.62
CA ALA A 333 19.65 4.63 -13.44
C ALA A 333 20.00 5.09 -14.87
N GLY A 334 19.51 4.39 -15.88
CA GLY A 334 19.69 4.76 -17.27
C GLY A 334 18.43 4.50 -18.05
N GLU A 335 17.90 5.52 -18.71
CA GLU A 335 16.82 5.39 -19.67
C GLU A 335 17.33 5.77 -21.06
N LEU A 336 16.99 4.96 -22.06
CA LEU A 336 17.30 5.20 -23.45
C LEU A 336 16.00 5.19 -24.25
N ASP A 337 15.66 6.31 -24.88
CA ASP A 337 14.58 6.41 -25.84
C ASP A 337 15.16 6.30 -27.26
N HIS A 338 14.96 5.16 -27.92
CA HIS A 338 15.47 4.94 -29.28
C HIS A 338 14.74 5.76 -30.34
N VAL A 339 13.47 6.09 -30.12
CA VAL A 339 12.66 6.84 -31.09
C VAL A 339 13.10 8.29 -31.14
N LYS A 340 13.39 8.87 -29.96
CA LYS A 340 13.87 10.25 -29.84
C LYS A 340 15.38 10.39 -29.80
N ASN A 341 16.10 9.25 -29.79
CA ASN A 341 17.54 9.16 -29.65
C ASN A 341 18.07 10.01 -28.46
N ALA A 342 17.41 9.88 -27.31
CA ALA A 342 17.72 10.63 -26.11
C ALA A 342 18.02 9.65 -24.97
N ALA A 343 19.15 9.85 -24.30
CA ALA A 343 19.53 9.09 -23.11
C ALA A 343 19.39 9.98 -21.87
N LYS A 344 18.78 9.44 -20.82
CA LYS A 344 18.78 10.03 -19.49
C LYS A 344 19.58 9.12 -18.58
N VAL A 345 20.52 9.68 -17.85
CA VAL A 345 21.35 8.92 -16.92
C VAL A 345 21.26 9.57 -15.56
N GLY A 346 21.12 8.74 -14.54
CA GLY A 346 21.08 9.13 -13.15
C GLY A 346 22.08 8.32 -12.32
N LEU A 347 22.73 9.00 -11.38
CA LEU A 347 23.56 8.35 -10.36
C LEU A 347 23.09 8.84 -8.99
N ALA A 348 22.68 7.92 -8.12
CA ALA A 348 22.36 8.20 -6.75
C ALA A 348 23.35 7.53 -5.80
N VAL A 349 23.72 8.23 -4.73
CA VAL A 349 24.48 7.66 -3.62
C VAL A 349 23.61 7.81 -2.37
N SER A 350 23.25 6.69 -1.76
CA SER A 350 22.54 6.66 -0.49
C SER A 350 23.51 6.24 0.61
N ILE A 351 23.63 7.08 1.63
CA ILE A 351 24.45 6.86 2.81
C ILE A 351 23.51 6.75 4.00
N GLU A 352 23.55 5.61 4.68
CA GLU A 352 22.82 5.36 5.92
C GLU A 352 23.81 5.40 7.08
N ALA A 353 23.77 6.49 7.85
CA ALA A 353 24.51 6.64 9.09
C ALA A 353 23.60 6.21 10.25
N ALA A 354 23.95 5.12 10.93
CA ALA A 354 23.32 4.72 12.18
C ALA A 354 24.31 4.98 13.32
N GLU A 355 23.83 5.43 14.48
CA GLU A 355 24.64 5.44 15.70
C GLU A 355 24.95 3.99 16.13
N GLU A 356 26.08 3.76 16.79
CA GLU A 356 26.58 2.41 17.12
C GLU A 356 25.57 1.60 17.96
N GLU A 357 24.81 2.27 18.82
CA GLU A 357 23.70 1.66 19.58
C GLU A 357 22.50 1.26 18.69
N VAL A 358 22.23 2.01 17.62
CA VAL A 358 21.17 1.73 16.64
C VAL A 358 21.59 0.58 15.72
N MET A 359 22.87 0.48 15.37
CA MET A 359 23.41 -0.68 14.65
C MET A 359 23.34 -1.96 15.50
N ALA A 360 23.71 -1.89 16.78
CA ALA A 360 23.57 -3.00 17.72
C ALA A 360 22.09 -3.40 17.92
N GLN A 361 21.17 -2.42 17.97
CA GLN A 361 19.74 -2.67 18.01
C GLN A 361 19.21 -3.24 16.69
N GLN A 362 19.69 -2.80 15.53
CA GLN A 362 19.37 -3.39 14.22
C GLN A 362 19.86 -4.83 14.11
N GLU A 363 21.06 -5.15 14.59
CA GLU A 363 21.57 -6.52 14.64
C GLU A 363 20.74 -7.41 15.58
N SER A 364 20.34 -6.87 16.75
CA SER A 364 19.44 -7.58 17.67
C SER A 364 18.01 -7.75 17.13
N ALA A 365 17.50 -6.77 16.38
CA ALA A 365 16.20 -6.83 15.72
C ALA A 365 16.22 -7.77 14.50
N MET A 366 17.34 -7.85 13.77
CA MET A 366 17.53 -8.85 12.71
C MET A 366 17.66 -10.27 13.27
N ALA A 367 18.22 -10.44 14.47
CA ALA A 367 18.26 -11.73 15.18
C ALA A 367 16.89 -12.17 15.72
N ALA A 368 15.96 -11.23 15.94
CA ALA A 368 14.62 -11.49 16.49
C ALA A 368 13.54 -11.83 15.43
N GLY A 369 13.91 -11.96 14.14
CA GLY A 369 12.97 -12.27 13.06
C GLY A 369 12.20 -11.05 12.53
N PRO A 370 11.56 -11.18 11.36
CA PRO A 370 11.10 -10.02 10.58
C PRO A 370 9.86 -9.38 11.21
N VAL A 371 10.05 -8.29 11.95
CA VAL A 371 8.96 -7.35 12.23
C VAL A 371 8.73 -6.56 10.95
N THR A 372 7.72 -6.97 10.18
CA THR A 372 7.34 -6.32 8.92
C THR A 372 7.11 -4.83 9.14
N PRO A 373 7.95 -3.94 8.56
CA PRO A 373 7.67 -2.51 8.59
C PRO A 373 6.37 -2.23 7.82
N PRO A 374 5.53 -1.32 8.31
CA PRO A 374 4.22 -1.08 7.75
C PRO A 374 4.32 -0.37 6.39
N PHE A 375 4.35 -1.13 5.30
CA PHE A 375 4.04 -0.60 3.96
C PHE A 375 2.57 -0.22 3.81
#